data_AF-A0A1R1CC37-F1
#
_entry.id   AF-A0A1R1CC37-F1
#
_cell.length_a   1.000
_cell.length_b   1.000
_cell.length_c   1.000
_cell.angle_alpha   90.00
_cell.angle_beta   90.00
_cell.angle_gamma   90.00
#
_symmetry.space_group_name_H-M   'P 1'
#
loop_
_entity.id
_entity.type
_entity.pdbx_description
1 polymer ?
#
loop_
_entity_poly.entity_id
_entity_poly.type
_entity_poly.pdbx_seq_one_letter_code
_entity_poly.pdbx_strand_id
1 'polypeptide(L)' 'MMTVEVQGKTLILREISDQWGEESHTFLSRPEMMHWAENRFSEEKYADRSEEREAILAAFKEI' A
#
# COMPACT_ATOMS: atom_id res chain seq x y z
N MET A 1 5.75 7.31 -6.46
CA MET A 1 4.29 7.41 -6.66
C MET A 1 3.69 6.03 -6.45
N MET A 2 2.61 5.90 -5.68
CA MET A 2 1.91 4.61 -5.49
C MET A 2 0.47 4.71 -6.01
N THR A 3 0.03 3.69 -6.73
CA THR A 3 -1.34 3.61 -7.29
C THR A 3 -1.89 2.21 -7.12
N VAL A 4 -3.19 2.09 -6.84
CA VAL A 4 -3.88 0.79 -6.77
C VAL A 4 -4.94 0.72 -7.85
N GLU A 5 -4.97 -0.37 -8.59
CA GLU A 5 -5.90 -0.63 -9.68
C GLU A 5 -6.66 -1.94 -9.42
N VAL A 6 -7.99 -1.91 -9.56
CA VAL A 6 -8.82 -3.10 -9.41
C VAL A 6 -8.99 -3.78 -10.76
N GLN A 7 -8.48 -5.01 -10.89
CA GLN A 7 -8.59 -5.81 -12.11
C GLN A 7 -9.45 -7.06 -11.85
N GLY A 8 -10.76 -6.91 -12.03
CA GLY A 8 -11.73 -7.98 -11.81
C GLY A 8 -11.75 -8.43 -10.35
N LYS A 9 -11.11 -9.58 -10.06
CA LYS A 9 -11.03 -10.15 -8.70
C LYS A 9 -9.72 -9.84 -7.96
N THR A 10 -8.76 -9.22 -8.63
CA THR A 10 -7.44 -8.92 -8.06
C THR A 10 -7.23 -7.42 -7.94
N LEU A 11 -6.35 -7.00 -7.04
CA LEU A 11 -5.88 -5.63 -6.90
C LEU A 11 -4.42 -5.57 -7.30
N ILE A 12 -4.04 -4.59 -8.12
CA ILE A 12 -2.66 -4.36 -8.55
C ILE A 12 -2.18 -3.06 -7.94
N LEU A 13 -1.21 -3.12 -7.03
CA LEU A 13 -0.50 -1.95 -6.53
C LEU A 13 0.76 -1.73 -7.34
N ARG A 14 0.93 -0.53 -7.89
CA ARG A 14 2.14 -0.11 -8.59
C ARG A 14 2.83 0.99 -7.79
N GLU A 15 4.10 0.76 -7.44
CA GLU A 15 4.99 1.74 -6.82
C GLU A 15 6.06 2.14 -7.84
N ILE A 16 6.05 3.40 -8.26
CA ILE A 16 7.06 3.96 -9.16
C ILE A 16 8.04 4.77 -8.32
N SER A 17 9.29 4.30 -8.25
CA SER A 17 10.41 4.97 -7.60
C SER A 17 11.41 5.46 -8.64
N ASP A 18 11.83 6.72 -8.52
CA ASP A 18 12.77 7.35 -9.44
C ASP A 18 14.16 6.68 -9.41
N GLN A 19 14.51 6.06 -8.27
CA GLN A 19 15.81 5.41 -8.06
C GLN A 19 15.82 3.91 -8.36
N TRP A 20 14.65 3.24 -8.37
CA TRP A 20 14.55 1.78 -8.40
C TRP A 20 13.60 1.24 -9.50
N GLY A 21 12.91 2.12 -10.23
CA GLY A 21 11.97 1.74 -11.27
C GLY A 21 10.56 1.44 -10.74
N GLU A 22 9.81 0.64 -11.49
CA GLU A 22 8.43 0.26 -11.15
C GLU A 22 8.41 -1.10 -10.44
N GLU A 23 7.79 -1.16 -9.27
CA GLU A 23 7.45 -2.38 -8.56
C GLU A 23 5.94 -2.59 -8.56
N SER A 24 5.49 -3.82 -8.81
CA SER A 24 4.07 -4.18 -8.84
C SER A 24 3.76 -5.33 -7.87
N HIS A 25 2.74 -5.15 -7.04
CA HIS A 25 2.22 -6.15 -6.12
C HIS A 25 0.79 -6.54 -6.52
N THR A 26 0.52 -7.83 -6.65
CA THR A 26 -0.81 -8.34 -6.97
C THR A 26 -1.43 -8.97 -5.74
N PHE A 27 -2.63 -8.54 -5.41
CA PHE A 27 -3.41 -9.06 -4.29
C PHE A 27 -4.67 -9.76 -4.77
N LEU A 28 -5.01 -10.88 -4.15
CA LEU A 28 -6.25 -11.62 -4.40
C LEU A 28 -7.45 -11.00 -3.68
N SER A 29 -7.21 -10.16 -2.68
CA SER A 29 -8.25 -9.56 -1.86
C SER A 29 -7.78 -8.30 -1.13
N ARG A 30 -8.73 -7.47 -0.69
CA ARG A 30 -8.45 -6.28 0.12
C ARG A 30 -7.78 -6.60 1.45
N PRO A 31 -8.19 -7.64 2.22
CA PRO A 31 -7.49 -8.01 3.44
C PRO A 31 -6.02 -8.36 3.21
N GLU A 32 -5.70 -9.02 2.11
CA GLU A 32 -4.31 -9.36 1.75
C GLU A 32 -3.48 -8.09 1.46
N MET A 33 -4.04 -7.16 0.69
CA MET A 33 -3.43 -5.85 0.45
C MET A 33 -3.25 -5.05 1.75
N MET A 34 -4.26 -5.05 2.62
CA MET A 34 -4.19 -4.36 3.91
C MET A 34 -3.09 -4.95 4.80
N HIS A 35 -3.00 -6.28 4.88
CA HIS A 35 -1.95 -6.93 5.64
C HIS A 35 -0.55 -6.58 5.08
N TRP A 36 -0.40 -6.53 3.75
CA TRP A 36 0.84 -6.04 3.14
C TRP A 36 1.13 -4.57 3.51
N ALA A 37 0.13 -3.69 3.44
CA ALA A 37 0.28 -2.27 3.77
C ALA A 37 0.68 -2.07 5.24
N GLU A 38 0.06 -2.79 6.17
CA GLU A 38 0.42 -2.73 7.59
C GLU A 38 1.86 -3.18 7.86
N ASN A 39 2.33 -4.22 7.15
CA ASN A 39 3.72 -4.66 7.24
C ASN A 39 4.68 -3.65 6.60
N ARG A 40 4.34 -3.07 5.44
CA ARG A 40 5.16 -2.08 4.73
C ARG A 40 5.30 -0.77 5.51
N PHE A 41 4.20 -0.32 6.11
CA PHE A 41 4.07 0.89 6.92
C PHE A 41 4.00 0.54 8.41
N SER A 42 5.02 -0.19 8.88
CA SER A 42 5.10 -0.65 10.27
C SER A 42 5.19 0.53 11.23
N GLU A 43 4.60 0.39 12.42
CA GLU A 43 4.58 1.43 13.45
C GLU A 43 5.98 1.89 13.84
N GLU A 44 6.95 0.98 13.90
CA GLU A 44 8.35 1.31 14.22
C GLU A 44 8.98 2.30 13.23
N LYS A 45 8.65 2.19 11.93
CA LYS A 45 9.18 3.09 10.89
C LYS A 45 8.46 4.44 10.86
N TYR A 46 7.25 4.49 11.41
CA TYR A 46 6.37 5.65 11.42
C TYR A 46 6.10 6.14 12.84
N ALA A 47 6.94 5.79 13.83
CA ALA A 47 6.70 6.12 15.24
C ALA A 47 6.62 7.63 15.49
N ASP A 48 7.39 8.42 14.73
CA ASP A 48 7.39 9.89 14.76
C ASP A 48 6.31 10.51 13.83
N ARG A 49 5.63 9.68 13.03
CA ARG A 49 4.66 10.09 12.00
C ARG A 49 3.43 9.18 11.99
N SER A 50 2.89 8.91 13.17
CA SER A 50 1.72 8.06 13.35
C SER A 50 0.51 8.55 12.54
N GLU A 51 0.27 9.86 12.52
CA GLU A 51 -0.81 10.48 11.72
C GLU A 51 -0.64 10.24 10.22
N GLU A 52 0.59 10.30 9.70
CA GLU A 52 0.90 10.02 8.29
C GLU A 52 0.63 8.54 7.98
N ARG A 53 1.04 7.62 8.87
CA ARG A 53 0.73 6.20 8.74
C ARG A 53 -0.76 5.94 8.71
N GLU A 54 -1.52 6.56 9.62
CA GLU A 54 -2.98 6.40 9.67
C GLU A 54 -3.64 6.89 8.39
N ALA A 55 -3.22 8.03 7.85
CA ALA A 55 -3.71 8.56 6.59
C ALA A 55 -3.40 7.62 5.41
N ILE A 56 -2.18 7.06 5.35
CA ILE A 56 -1.79 6.09 4.33
C ILE A 56 -2.69 4.85 4.43
N LEU A 57 -2.80 4.24 5.62
CA LEU A 57 -3.61 3.03 5.82
C LEU A 57 -5.11 3.29 5.59
N ALA A 58 -5.61 4.49 5.88
CA ALA A 58 -6.98 4.89 5.55
C ALA A 58 -7.19 4.92 4.03
N ALA A 59 -6.27 5.51 3.27
CA ALA A 59 -6.34 5.53 1.80
C ALA A 59 -6.40 4.11 1.21
N PHE A 60 -5.65 3.15 1.76
CA PHE A 60 -5.72 1.74 1.37
C PHE A 60 -7.08 1.08 1.66
N LYS A 61 -7.77 1.49 2.72
CA LYS A 61 -9.11 0.98 3.08
C LYS A 61 -10.21 1.50 2.15
N GLU A 62 -10.03 2.70 1.59
CA GLU A 62 -11.02 3.38 0.74
C GLU A 62 -10.95 3.00 -0.75
N ILE A 63 -9.93 2.25 -1.18
CA ILE A 63 -9.82 1.68 -2.54
C ILE A 63 -11.07 0.87 -2.90
#